data_AF-A0A4V2SRH6-F1
#
_entry.id   AF-A0A4V2SRH6-F1
#
_cell.length_a   1.000
_cell.length_b   1.000
_cell.length_c   1.000
_cell.angle_alpha   90.00
_cell.angle_beta   90.00
_cell.angle_gamma   90.00
#
_symmetry.space_group_name_H-M   'P 1'
#
loop_
_entity.id
_entity.type
_entity.pdbx_description
1 polymer ?
#
loop_
_entity_poly.entity_id
_entity_poly.type
_entity_poly.pdbx_seq_one_letter_code
_entity_poly.pdbx_strand_id
1 'polypeptide(L)'
;MTSKTKIKIGLGLVLVVALGLVWVRWGPDSWEVQITGTTGDGRDVQYRIETVYAGTSDTLIFKNRDAGLMPPYFKFDSADLQSVASRVTRECPQEPVIVNGYGLRIPFLDMFPNATSIEAPERCRRAPSDQGEGEVSGTG
;
A
#
# COMPACT_ATOMS: atom_id res chain seq x y z
N MET A 1 -7.47 -15.62 -45.65
CA MET A 1 -7.76 -14.96 -44.35
C MET A 1 -8.51 -13.67 -44.62
N THR A 2 -9.78 -13.55 -44.23
CA THR A 2 -10.64 -12.40 -44.56
C THR A 2 -10.18 -11.12 -43.84
N SER A 3 -10.37 -9.95 -44.46
CA SER A 3 -10.00 -8.64 -43.89
C SER A 3 -10.57 -8.43 -42.48
N LYS A 4 -11.81 -8.88 -42.26
CA LYS A 4 -12.48 -8.89 -40.94
C LYS A 4 -11.72 -9.68 -39.87
N THR A 5 -11.04 -10.77 -40.23
CA THR A 5 -10.24 -11.59 -39.30
C THR A 5 -8.93 -10.89 -38.92
N LYS A 6 -8.26 -10.20 -39.87
CA LYS A 6 -7.06 -9.42 -39.58
C LYS A 6 -7.35 -8.24 -38.64
N ILE A 7 -8.47 -7.54 -38.85
CA ILE A 7 -8.92 -6.45 -37.96
C ILE A 7 -9.22 -6.98 -36.55
N LYS A 8 -9.92 -8.11 -36.42
CA LYS A 8 -10.19 -8.73 -35.11
C LYS A 8 -8.93 -9.14 -34.37
N ILE A 9 -7.94 -9.71 -35.08
CA ILE A 9 -6.64 -10.08 -34.49
C ILE A 9 -5.88 -8.82 -34.05
N GLY A 10 -5.84 -7.78 -34.89
CA GLY A 10 -5.20 -6.50 -34.54
C GLY A 10 -5.86 -5.84 -33.33
N LEU A 11 -7.19 -5.78 -33.28
CA LEU A 11 -7.94 -5.25 -32.14
C LEU A 11 -7.68 -6.08 -30.87
N GLY A 12 -7.67 -7.41 -30.98
CA GLY A 12 -7.37 -8.30 -29.86
C GLY A 12 -5.97 -8.08 -29.29
N LEU A 13 -4.96 -7.93 -30.16
CA LEU A 13 -3.59 -7.60 -29.75
C LEU A 13 -3.52 -6.26 -29.00
N VAL A 14 -4.17 -5.23 -29.53
CA VAL A 14 -4.22 -3.91 -28.87
C VAL A 14 -4.89 -4.00 -27.49
N LEU A 15 -5.97 -4.77 -27.37
CA LEU A 15 -6.68 -4.95 -26.10
C LEU A 15 -5.81 -5.69 -25.07
N VAL A 16 -5.07 -6.73 -25.48
CA VAL A 16 -4.12 -7.44 -24.61
C VAL A 16 -3.00 -6.51 -24.15
N VAL A 17 -2.43 -5.71 -25.04
CA VAL A 17 -1.40 -4.72 -24.69
C VAL A 17 -1.96 -3.68 -23.71
N ALA A 18 -3.17 -3.17 -23.96
CA ALA A 18 -3.82 -2.22 -23.06
C ALA A 18 -4.05 -2.81 -21.67
N LEU A 19 -4.54 -4.05 -21.57
CA LEU A 19 -4.72 -4.75 -20.30
C LEU A 19 -3.38 -4.98 -19.59
N GLY A 20 -2.33 -5.35 -20.33
CA GLY A 20 -0.98 -5.49 -19.78
C GLY A 20 -0.46 -4.18 -19.20
N LEU A 21 -0.65 -3.06 -19.89
CA LEU A 21 -0.27 -1.73 -19.40
C LEU A 21 -1.06 -1.32 -18.16
N VAL A 22 -2.37 -1.60 -18.12
CA VAL A 22 -3.20 -1.36 -16.92
C VAL A 22 -2.71 -2.20 -15.75
N TRP A 23 -2.39 -3.47 -15.98
CA TRP A 23 -1.86 -4.35 -14.93
C TRP A 23 -0.47 -3.93 -14.46
N VAL A 24 0.45 -3.52 -15.34
CA VAL A 24 1.75 -2.95 -14.91
C VAL A 24 1.54 -1.68 -14.11
N ARG A 25 0.55 -0.86 -14.49
CA ARG A 25 0.29 0.42 -13.86
C ARG A 25 -0.41 0.31 -12.52
N TRP A 26 -1.34 -0.63 -12.34
CA TRP A 26 -2.23 -0.75 -11.16
C TRP A 26 -2.38 -2.17 -10.64
N GLY A 27 -1.51 -3.08 -11.06
CA GLY A 27 -1.46 -4.44 -10.54
C GLY A 27 -1.16 -4.44 -9.04
N PRO A 28 -1.60 -5.48 -8.34
CA PRO A 28 -1.27 -5.68 -6.94
C PRO A 28 0.24 -5.90 -6.79
N ASP A 29 0.80 -5.34 -5.73
CA ASP A 29 2.21 -5.48 -5.38
C ASP A 29 2.34 -5.48 -3.84
N SER A 30 3.47 -5.99 -3.35
CA SER A 30 3.77 -6.08 -1.93
C SER A 30 5.20 -5.64 -1.66
N TRP A 31 5.38 -4.79 -0.65
CA TRP A 31 6.67 -4.22 -0.31
C TRP A 31 6.98 -4.50 1.16
N GLU A 32 8.13 -5.12 1.41
CA GLU A 32 8.70 -5.26 2.74
C GLU A 32 9.44 -3.96 3.11
N VAL A 33 8.88 -3.23 4.06
CA VAL A 33 9.31 -1.87 4.39
C VAL A 33 9.21 -1.61 5.90
N GLN A 34 9.99 -0.67 6.40
CA GLN A 34 9.84 -0.11 7.74
C GLN A 34 9.05 1.20 7.65
N ILE A 35 8.01 1.35 8.47
CA ILE A 35 7.23 2.59 8.51
C ILE A 35 7.94 3.59 9.41
N THR A 36 8.32 4.73 8.83
CA THR A 36 9.08 5.79 9.51
C THR A 36 8.22 6.98 9.91
N GLY A 37 7.02 7.09 9.34
CA GLY A 37 6.13 8.20 9.66
C GLY A 37 4.79 8.13 8.95
N THR A 38 3.85 8.93 9.46
CA THR A 38 2.51 9.10 8.89
C THR A 38 2.11 10.56 8.94
N THR A 39 1.49 11.07 7.88
CA THR A 39 0.91 12.42 7.83
C THR A 39 -0.43 12.39 7.12
N GLY A 40 -1.43 13.13 7.60
CA GLY A 40 -2.74 13.24 6.96
C GLY A 40 -3.74 13.93 7.88
N ASP A 41 -4.54 14.84 7.34
CA ASP A 41 -5.57 15.59 8.07
C ASP A 41 -7.00 15.13 7.72
N GLY A 42 -7.14 14.18 6.79
CA GLY A 42 -8.41 13.60 6.36
C GLY A 42 -9.35 14.56 5.61
N ARG A 43 -8.95 15.82 5.37
CA ARG A 43 -9.80 16.84 4.72
C ARG A 43 -9.24 17.27 3.38
N ASP A 44 -7.96 17.62 3.33
CA ASP A 44 -7.28 18.09 2.11
C ASP A 44 -6.04 17.24 1.78
N VAL A 45 -5.44 16.62 2.80
CA VAL A 45 -4.20 15.85 2.68
C VAL A 45 -4.51 14.35 2.55
N GLN A 46 -4.08 13.78 1.41
CA GLN A 46 -3.99 12.33 1.23
C GLN A 46 -3.19 11.70 2.38
N TYR A 47 -3.71 10.63 2.97
CA TYR A 47 -3.02 9.84 3.98
C TYR A 47 -1.67 9.38 3.44
N ARG A 48 -0.61 9.95 3.99
CA ARG A 48 0.77 9.69 3.61
C ARG A 48 1.39 8.73 4.60
N ILE A 49 1.89 7.61 4.10
CA ILE A 49 2.70 6.65 4.86
C ILE A 49 4.11 6.72 4.31
N GLU A 50 5.05 7.06 5.17
CA GLU A 50 6.46 7.19 4.86
C GLU A 50 7.16 5.91 5.26
N THR A 51 7.88 5.30 4.32
CA THR A 51 8.53 4.01 4.54
C THR A 51 9.92 3.98 3.92
N VAL A 52 10.75 3.08 4.44
CA VAL A 52 12.07 2.75 3.91
C VAL A 52 12.09 1.25 3.62
N TYR A 53 12.62 0.83 2.46
CA TYR A 53 12.76 -0.59 2.15
C TYR A 53 13.62 -1.30 3.19
N ALA A 54 13.18 -2.47 3.64
CA ALA A 54 13.90 -3.24 4.64
C ALA A 54 15.32 -3.56 4.17
N GLY A 55 16.32 -3.23 5.00
CA GLY A 55 17.74 -3.46 4.69
C GLY A 55 18.37 -2.48 3.70
N THR A 56 17.67 -1.40 3.29
CA THR A 56 18.23 -0.36 2.42
C THR A 56 17.98 1.05 2.98
N SER A 57 18.42 2.08 2.26
CA SER A 57 18.10 3.48 2.53
C SER A 57 17.06 4.06 1.58
N ASP A 58 16.48 3.23 0.71
CA ASP A 58 15.56 3.68 -0.34
C ASP A 58 14.18 3.93 0.26
N THR A 59 13.61 5.08 -0.06
CA THR A 59 12.30 5.48 0.48
C THR A 59 11.17 5.12 -0.47
N LEU A 60 10.07 4.65 0.11
CA LEU A 60 8.81 4.45 -0.58
C LEU A 60 7.73 5.22 0.17
N ILE A 61 7.01 6.07 -0.56
CA ILE A 61 5.94 6.89 0.01
C ILE A 61 4.62 6.42 -0.59
N PHE A 62 3.70 6.00 0.27
CA PHE A 62 2.31 5.75 -0.10
C PHE A 62 1.49 7.00 0.12
N LYS A 63 0.64 7.35 -0.84
CA LYS A 63 -0.36 8.41 -0.70
C LYS A 63 -1.73 7.81 -1.00
N ASN A 64 -2.50 7.57 0.05
CA ASN A 64 -3.86 7.09 -0.01
C ASN A 64 -4.82 8.30 -0.04
N ARG A 65 -5.76 8.28 -0.99
CA ARG A 65 -6.88 9.23 -1.04
C ARG A 65 -8.17 8.44 -0.93
N ASP A 66 -9.08 8.81 -0.03
CA ASP A 66 -10.43 8.27 -0.09
C ASP A 66 -11.09 8.75 -1.39
N ALA A 67 -11.44 7.80 -2.26
CA ALA A 67 -12.01 8.06 -3.58
C ALA A 67 -13.53 7.82 -3.61
N GLY A 68 -14.13 7.47 -2.46
CA GLY A 68 -15.53 7.09 -2.37
C GLY A 68 -15.87 5.91 -3.28
N LEU A 69 -17.08 5.91 -3.84
CA LEU A 69 -17.60 4.89 -4.77
C LEU A 69 -17.20 5.17 -6.24
N MET A 70 -16.08 5.83 -6.50
CA MET A 70 -15.68 6.18 -7.86
C MET A 70 -14.86 5.04 -8.48
N PRO A 71 -15.32 4.40 -9.57
CA PRO A 71 -14.52 3.39 -10.26
C PRO A 71 -13.19 4.01 -10.71
N PRO A 72 -12.06 3.29 -10.62
CA PRO A 72 -11.95 1.84 -10.46
C PRO A 72 -11.71 1.32 -9.02
N TYR A 73 -11.66 2.16 -7.98
CA TYR A 73 -11.31 1.70 -6.63
C TYR A 73 -12.16 2.32 -5.52
N PHE A 74 -12.80 1.43 -4.78
CA PHE A 74 -13.38 1.68 -3.47
C PHE A 74 -12.24 1.89 -2.46
N LYS A 75 -12.06 3.11 -1.98
CA LYS A 75 -11.09 3.43 -0.93
C LYS A 75 -11.87 3.98 0.26
N PHE A 76 -12.13 3.10 1.23
CA PHE A 76 -12.99 3.36 2.39
C PHE A 76 -12.23 3.28 3.72
N ASP A 77 -10.96 2.91 3.72
CA ASP A 77 -10.18 2.51 4.89
C ASP A 77 -8.84 3.26 5.04
N SER A 78 -8.63 4.36 4.31
CA SER A 78 -7.34 5.09 4.37
C SER A 78 -7.03 5.62 5.78
N ALA A 79 -8.05 6.04 6.53
CA ALA A 79 -7.92 6.45 7.93
C ALA A 79 -7.49 5.30 8.84
N ASP A 80 -8.05 4.11 8.62
CA ASP A 80 -7.71 2.91 9.40
C ASP A 80 -6.28 2.46 9.11
N LEU A 81 -5.87 2.47 7.84
CA LEU A 81 -4.48 2.19 7.43
C LEU A 81 -3.51 3.20 8.04
N GLN A 82 -3.84 4.49 8.05
CA GLN A 82 -3.02 5.50 8.72
C GLN A 82 -2.92 5.22 10.23
N SER A 83 -4.02 4.83 10.88
CA SER A 83 -4.05 4.49 12.29
C SER A 83 -3.16 3.29 12.61
N VAL A 84 -3.18 2.25 11.78
CA VAL A 84 -2.28 1.08 11.88
C VAL A 84 -0.83 1.49 11.67
N ALA A 85 -0.51 2.22 10.61
CA ALA A 85 0.84 2.70 10.34
C ALA A 85 1.40 3.56 11.50
N SER A 86 0.57 4.42 12.07
CA SER A 86 0.96 5.27 13.19
C SER A 86 1.24 4.45 14.46
N ARG A 87 0.46 3.39 14.72
CA ARG A 87 0.74 2.43 15.81
C ARG A 87 2.06 1.70 15.59
N VAL A 88 2.28 1.13 14.41
CA VAL A 88 3.53 0.43 14.07
C VAL A 88 4.74 1.33 14.31
N THR A 89 4.66 2.60 13.90
CA THR A 89 5.76 3.57 14.08
C THR A 89 6.04 3.85 15.56
N ARG A 90 5.04 3.83 16.43
CA ARG A 90 5.20 4.11 17.88
C ARG A 90 5.65 2.90 18.68
N GLU A 91 5.00 1.76 18.44
CA GLU A 91 5.18 0.55 19.25
C GLU A 91 6.31 -0.34 18.70
N CYS A 92 6.54 -0.33 17.39
CA CYS A 92 7.49 -1.20 16.70
C CYS A 92 8.29 -0.45 15.61
N PRO A 93 8.99 0.65 15.92
CA PRO A 93 9.67 1.47 14.90
C PRO A 93 10.77 0.74 14.11
N GLN A 94 11.32 -0.35 14.66
CA GLN A 94 12.39 -1.13 14.02
C GLN A 94 11.86 -2.35 13.24
N GLU A 95 10.56 -2.65 13.34
CA GLU A 95 10.01 -3.87 12.76
C GLU A 95 9.71 -3.68 11.26
N PRO A 96 10.21 -4.56 10.38
CA PRO A 96 9.77 -4.58 9.00
C PRO A 96 8.32 -5.08 8.93
N VAL A 97 7.53 -4.46 8.06
CA VAL A 97 6.14 -4.83 7.80
C VAL A 97 5.94 -5.01 6.30
N ILE A 98 4.93 -5.79 5.93
CA ILE A 98 4.55 -5.94 4.53
C ILE A 98 3.40 -4.96 4.27
N VAL A 99 3.65 -4.00 3.37
CA VAL A 99 2.61 -3.12 2.85
C VAL A 99 2.16 -3.69 1.52
N ASN A 100 0.89 -4.09 1.43
CA ASN A 100 0.29 -4.46 0.15
C ASN A 100 -0.36 -3.24 -0.46
N GLY A 101 -0.39 -3.19 -1.78
CA GLY A 101 -1.04 -2.10 -2.48
C GLY A 101 -0.99 -2.25 -3.98
N TYR A 102 -1.11 -1.12 -4.66
CA TYR A 102 -1.00 -1.06 -6.11
C TYR A 102 -0.51 0.32 -6.55
N GLY A 103 0.00 0.34 -7.78
CA GLY A 103 0.48 1.55 -8.40
C GLY A 103 1.99 1.68 -8.37
N LEU A 104 2.51 2.39 -9.37
CA LEU A 104 3.94 2.67 -9.49
C LEU A 104 4.27 4.03 -8.89
N ARG A 105 5.43 4.11 -8.25
CA ARG A 105 6.07 5.38 -7.89
C ARG A 105 6.69 5.98 -9.15
N ILE A 106 6.12 7.07 -9.64
CA ILE A 106 6.65 7.82 -10.79
C ILE A 106 6.88 9.29 -10.37
N PRO A 107 8.12 9.67 -10.00
CA PRO A 107 8.47 11.00 -9.50
C PRO A 107 8.03 12.17 -10.38
N PHE A 108 8.27 12.07 -11.69
CA PHE A 108 8.03 13.18 -12.60
C PHE A 108 6.55 13.45 -12.90
N LEU A 109 5.65 12.51 -12.58
CA LEU A 109 4.20 12.67 -12.74
C LEU A 109 3.46 12.87 -11.41
N ASP A 110 4.20 13.10 -10.31
CA ASP A 110 3.65 13.17 -8.95
C ASP A 110 2.78 11.94 -8.58
N MET A 111 3.15 10.76 -9.10
CA MET A 111 2.40 9.53 -8.90
C MET A 111 3.04 8.69 -7.79
N PHE A 112 2.18 8.26 -6.86
CA PHE A 112 2.54 7.45 -5.71
C PHE A 112 1.69 6.17 -5.69
N PRO A 113 2.25 5.06 -5.17
CA PRO A 113 1.47 3.87 -4.87
C PRO A 113 0.41 4.16 -3.81
N ASN A 114 -0.65 3.35 -3.81
CA ASN A 114 -1.67 3.31 -2.76
C ASN A 114 -1.50 2.02 -1.97
N ALA A 115 -1.51 2.10 -0.64
CA ALA A 115 -1.57 0.95 0.24
C ALA A 115 -3.02 0.44 0.33
N THR A 116 -3.20 -0.87 0.48
CA THR A 116 -4.49 -1.52 0.70
C THR A 116 -4.51 -2.32 1.99
N SER A 117 -3.35 -2.78 2.46
CA SER A 117 -3.23 -3.42 3.77
C SER A 117 -1.81 -3.28 4.32
N ILE A 118 -1.70 -3.37 5.64
CA ILE A 118 -0.42 -3.39 6.34
C ILE A 118 -0.41 -4.65 7.21
N GLU A 119 0.46 -5.58 6.87
CA GLU A 119 0.72 -6.78 7.63
C GLU A 119 1.91 -6.51 8.55
N ALA A 120 1.58 -6.25 9.81
CA ALA A 120 2.54 -6.09 10.90
C ALA A 120 2.31 -7.19 11.95
N PRO A 121 3.35 -7.58 12.71
CA PRO A 121 3.19 -8.54 13.78
C PRO A 121 2.12 -8.11 14.78
N GLU A 122 1.43 -9.08 15.37
CA GLU A 122 0.28 -8.81 16.24
C GLU A 122 0.61 -7.88 17.41
N ARG A 123 1.79 -8.04 18.03
CA ARG A 123 2.30 -7.13 19.08
C ARG A 123 2.32 -5.66 18.68
N CYS A 124 2.55 -5.35 17.41
CA CYS A 124 2.61 -3.99 16.88
C CYS A 124 1.22 -3.40 16.56
N ARG A 125 0.18 -4.25 16.57
CA ARG A 125 -1.21 -3.89 16.25
C ARG A 125 -2.15 -3.94 17.45
N ARG A 126 -1.79 -4.67 18.51
CA ARG A 126 -2.55 -4.76 19.76
C ARG A 126 -2.64 -3.41 20.47
N ALA A 127 -3.67 -3.27 21.30
CA ALA A 127 -3.80 -2.08 22.15
C ALA A 127 -2.62 -2.02 23.13
N PRO A 128 -2.12 -0.80 23.46
CA PRO A 128 -1.03 -0.67 24.43
C PRO A 128 -1.31 -1.31 25.79
N SER A 129 -2.58 -1.36 26.21
CA SER A 129 -3.01 -2.04 27.45
C SER A 129 -2.71 -3.55 27.45
N ASP A 130 -2.78 -4.18 26.28
CA ASP A 130 -2.75 -5.65 26.16
C ASP A 130 -1.31 -6.17 25.98
N GLN A 131 -0.33 -5.27 25.84
CA GLN A 131 1.07 -5.64 25.65
C GLN A 131 1.74 -6.10 26.96
N GLY A 132 1.23 -5.70 28.13
CA GLY A 132 1.77 -6.04 29.44
C GLY A 132 1.33 -7.40 30.02
N GLU A 133 0.33 -8.06 29.43
CA GLU A 133 -0.24 -9.30 29.99
C GLU A 133 0.53 -10.57 29.58
N GLY A 134 1.50 -10.47 28.67
CA GLY A 134 2.26 -11.60 28.13
C GLY A 134 3.69 -11.78 28.64
N GLU A 135 4.22 -10.84 29.46
CA GLU A 135 5.63 -10.86 29.90
C GLU A 135 5.83 -11.48 31.30
N VAL A 136 4.82 -12.21 31.80
CA VAL A 136 4.90 -12.96 33.08
C VAL A 136 4.65 -14.45 32.84
N SER A 137 5.43 -15.09 31.98
CA SER A 137 5.54 -16.55 31.95
C SER A 137 6.86 -16.95 31.30
N GLY A 138 7.94 -16.91 32.06
CA GLY A 138 9.24 -17.29 31.51
C GLY A 138 10.47 -17.04 32.37
N THR A 139 10.37 -17.00 33.70
CA THR A 139 11.52 -17.22 34.60
C THR A 139 11.00 -17.44 36.02
N GLY A 140 11.15 -18.67 36.51
CA GLY A 140 10.76 -19.12 37.85
C GLY A 140 10.83 -20.63 37.94
#